data_AF-A0A6I2WL62-F1
#
_entry.id   AF-A0A6I2WL62-F1
#
_cell.length_a   1.000
_cell.length_b   1.000
_cell.length_c   1.000
_cell.angle_alpha   90.00
_cell.angle_beta   90.00
_cell.angle_gamma   90.00
#
_symmetry.space_group_name_H-M   'P 1'
#
loop_
_entity.id
_entity.type
_entity.pdbx_description
1 polymer ?
#
loop_
_entity_poly.entity_id
_entity_poly.type
_entity_poly.pdbx_seq_one_letter_code
_entity_poly.pdbx_strand_id
1 'polypeptide(L)'
;MSDFNPQSIAPSAASALIGDPAQFGRVAEDGTVYVRTPDGEKAVGSYPGKSAEEALAYFVRKFELVAGEIALLAARIKSGAMVPSDAHIAVKKLRDQVRELNGVGDLAALASSVEQLEPLIEGHRE
;
A
#
# COMPACT_ATOMS: atom_id res chain seq x y z
N MET A 1 1.29 -17.29 -36.75
CA MET A 1 0.08 -16.99 -35.97
C MET A 1 0.41 -17.17 -34.51
N SER A 2 0.46 -16.04 -33.81
CA SER A 2 0.03 -15.86 -32.42
C SER A 2 0.71 -16.62 -31.30
N ASP A 3 0.91 -16.06 -30.12
CA ASP A 3 0.93 -14.71 -29.52
C ASP A 3 1.21 -15.03 -28.04
N PHE A 4 1.55 -14.03 -27.23
CA PHE A 4 1.76 -14.11 -25.77
C PHE A 4 3.15 -14.59 -25.33
N ASN A 5 4.08 -13.65 -25.38
CA ASN A 5 5.09 -13.53 -24.33
C ASN A 5 4.46 -12.68 -23.19
N PRO A 6 3.91 -13.29 -22.11
CA PRO A 6 3.48 -12.52 -20.96
C PRO A 6 4.76 -11.98 -20.31
N GLN A 7 5.09 -10.72 -20.59
CA GLN A 7 6.15 -10.04 -19.87
C GLN A 7 5.81 -10.16 -18.39
N SER A 8 6.65 -10.92 -17.68
CA SER A 8 6.67 -11.01 -16.24
C SER A 8 6.52 -9.61 -15.66
N ILE A 9 5.40 -9.37 -15.00
CA ILE A 9 5.33 -8.42 -13.90
C ILE A 9 6.34 -8.92 -12.85
N ALA A 10 7.60 -8.52 -13.03
CA ALA A 10 8.63 -8.83 -12.05
C ALA A 10 8.15 -8.28 -10.71
N PRO A 11 8.11 -9.11 -9.64
CA PRO A 11 7.69 -8.65 -8.33
C PRO A 11 8.62 -7.50 -7.94
N SER A 12 8.03 -6.32 -7.71
CA SER A 12 8.72 -5.23 -7.04
C SER A 12 9.28 -5.75 -5.72
N ALA A 13 10.39 -5.20 -5.23
CA ALA A 13 10.92 -5.57 -3.91
C ALA A 13 9.85 -5.42 -2.79
N ALA A 14 8.85 -4.55 -3.01
CA ALA A 14 7.66 -4.43 -2.18
C ALA A 14 6.74 -5.67 -2.25
N SER A 15 6.51 -6.25 -3.44
CA SER A 15 5.70 -7.47 -3.60
C SER A 15 6.33 -8.71 -2.94
N ALA A 16 7.65 -8.79 -2.84
CA ALA A 16 8.32 -9.89 -2.14
C ALA A 16 8.17 -9.82 -0.61
N LEU A 17 7.97 -8.62 -0.06
CA LEU A 17 7.84 -8.37 1.38
C LEU A 17 6.38 -8.44 1.86
N ILE A 18 5.42 -8.18 0.97
CA ILE A 18 4.00 -7.95 1.33
C ILE A 18 3.06 -8.95 0.61
N GLY A 19 3.58 -9.79 -0.30
CA GLY A 19 2.79 -10.61 -1.22
C GLY A 19 2.45 -9.85 -2.50
N ASP A 20 1.73 -10.50 -3.42
CA ASP A 20 1.27 -9.79 -4.63
C ASP A 20 0.09 -8.88 -4.22
N PRO A 21 0.17 -7.54 -4.36
CA PRO A 21 -0.94 -6.67 -4.00
C PRO A 21 -2.10 -6.78 -5.02
N ALA A 22 -1.81 -7.21 -6.26
CA ALA A 22 -2.79 -7.30 -7.32
C ALA A 22 -3.83 -8.42 -7.09
N GLN A 23 -3.49 -9.50 -6.38
CA GLN A 23 -4.47 -10.53 -5.93
C GLN A 23 -5.53 -9.99 -4.96
N PHE A 24 -5.27 -8.89 -4.25
CA PHE A 24 -6.29 -8.19 -3.47
C PHE A 24 -7.19 -7.33 -4.35
N GLY A 25 -6.85 -7.12 -5.62
CA GLY A 25 -7.61 -6.24 -6.50
C GLY A 25 -8.44 -6.98 -7.54
N ARG A 26 -9.60 -6.41 -7.86
CA ARG A 26 -10.47 -6.88 -8.93
C ARG A 26 -10.95 -5.69 -9.74
N VAL A 27 -10.95 -5.81 -11.06
CA VAL A 27 -11.55 -4.80 -11.94
C VAL A 27 -12.85 -5.33 -12.52
N ALA A 28 -13.91 -4.55 -12.44
CA ALA A 28 -15.19 -4.85 -13.07
C ALA A 28 -15.16 -4.47 -14.56
N GLU A 29 -16.12 -5.00 -15.32
CA GLU A 29 -16.24 -4.79 -16.76
C GLU A 29 -16.45 -3.31 -17.14
N ASP A 30 -17.02 -2.51 -16.24
CA ASP A 30 -17.19 -1.06 -16.38
C ASP A 30 -15.90 -0.25 -16.11
N GLY A 31 -14.80 -0.91 -15.69
CA GLY A 31 -13.54 -0.27 -15.34
C GLY A 31 -13.44 0.21 -13.89
N THR A 32 -14.39 -0.18 -13.03
CA THR A 32 -14.33 0.04 -11.57
C THR A 32 -13.36 -0.95 -10.93
N VAL A 33 -12.44 -0.45 -10.14
CA VAL A 33 -11.47 -1.23 -9.37
C VAL A 33 -11.97 -1.39 -7.94
N TYR A 34 -11.91 -2.63 -7.46
CA TYR A 34 -12.27 -3.07 -6.13
C TYR A 34 -11.05 -3.63 -5.43
N VAL A 35 -10.97 -3.43 -4.13
CA VAL A 35 -10.02 -4.07 -3.22
C VAL A 35 -10.76 -5.06 -2.34
N ARG A 36 -10.19 -6.25 -2.17
CA ARG A 36 -10.64 -7.29 -1.25
C ARG A 36 -10.00 -7.03 0.10
N THR A 37 -10.84 -6.79 1.09
CA THR A 37 -10.45 -6.69 2.49
C THR A 37 -11.10 -7.84 3.27
N PRO A 38 -10.63 -8.18 4.48
CA PRO A 38 -11.29 -9.19 5.31
C PRO A 38 -12.75 -8.86 5.65
N ASP A 39 -13.15 -7.59 5.57
CA ASP A 39 -14.53 -7.13 5.79
C ASP A 39 -15.40 -7.23 4.51
N GLY A 40 -14.78 -7.40 3.33
CA GLY A 40 -15.46 -7.52 2.04
C GLY A 40 -14.74 -6.80 0.90
N GLU A 41 -15.39 -6.80 -0.27
CA GLU A 41 -14.93 -6.04 -1.45
C GLU A 41 -15.36 -4.57 -1.34
N LYS A 42 -14.40 -3.64 -1.47
CA LYS A 42 -14.63 -2.19 -1.46
C LYS A 42 -14.21 -1.58 -2.79
N ALA A 43 -15.06 -0.73 -3.37
CA ALA A 43 -14.68 0.04 -4.56
C ALA A 43 -13.65 1.11 -4.18
N VAL A 44 -12.49 1.12 -4.87
CA VAL A 44 -11.43 2.12 -4.65
C VAL A 44 -11.49 3.24 -5.69
N GLY A 45 -12.13 3.00 -6.83
CA GLY A 45 -12.33 4.01 -7.87
C GLY A 45 -12.50 3.38 -9.23
N SER A 46 -12.69 4.20 -10.26
CA SER A 46 -12.82 3.75 -11.64
C SER A 46 -11.78 4.42 -12.51
N TYR A 47 -11.25 3.68 -13.48
CA TYR A 47 -10.32 4.23 -14.47
C TYR A 47 -10.84 3.92 -15.89
N PRO A 48 -11.86 4.67 -16.35
CA PRO A 48 -12.48 4.42 -17.64
C PRO A 48 -11.50 4.70 -18.79
N GLY A 49 -11.61 3.93 -19.87
CA GLY A 49 -10.78 4.11 -21.07
C GLY A 49 -9.36 3.53 -20.98
N LYS A 50 -9.05 2.75 -19.94
CA LYS A 50 -7.81 1.96 -19.83
C LYS A 50 -8.10 0.47 -19.66
N SER A 51 -7.07 -0.34 -19.91
CA SER A 51 -7.13 -1.78 -19.67
C SER A 51 -7.27 -2.07 -18.17
N ALA A 52 -7.95 -3.17 -17.82
CA ALA A 52 -8.12 -3.60 -16.43
C ALA A 52 -6.78 -3.71 -15.69
N GLU A 53 -5.75 -4.24 -16.35
CA GLU A 53 -4.40 -4.37 -15.80
C GLU A 53 -3.77 -3.00 -15.48
N GLU A 54 -3.95 -2.00 -16.34
CA GLU A 54 -3.43 -0.64 -16.10
C GLU A 54 -4.15 0.05 -14.95
N ALA A 55 -5.48 -0.11 -14.89
CA ALA A 55 -6.28 0.41 -13.79
C ALA A 55 -5.82 -0.21 -12.47
N LEU A 56 -5.72 -1.54 -12.42
CA LEU A 56 -5.23 -2.27 -11.26
C LEU A 56 -3.84 -1.83 -10.82
N ALA A 57 -2.88 -1.78 -11.76
CA ALA A 57 -1.50 -1.37 -11.49
C ALA A 57 -1.41 0.07 -10.95
N TYR A 58 -2.29 0.97 -11.40
CA TYR A 58 -2.36 2.34 -10.89
C TYR A 58 -2.76 2.37 -9.40
N PHE A 59 -3.77 1.60 -8.99
CA PHE A 59 -4.20 1.53 -7.59
C PHE A 59 -3.25 0.72 -6.71
N VAL A 60 -2.58 -0.30 -7.26
CA VAL A 60 -1.50 -1.03 -6.60
C VAL A 60 -0.32 -0.10 -6.30
N ARG A 61 0.11 0.71 -7.28
CA ARG A 61 1.20 1.67 -7.06
C ARG A 61 0.89 2.67 -5.93
N LYS A 62 -0.36 3.12 -5.82
CA LYS A 62 -0.77 3.99 -4.70
C LYS A 62 -0.55 3.32 -3.35
N PHE A 63 -0.88 2.04 -3.24
CA PHE A 63 -0.62 1.24 -2.05
C PHE A 63 0.89 1.10 -1.79
N GLU A 64 1.68 0.74 -2.80
CA GLU A 64 3.13 0.58 -2.67
C GLU A 64 3.83 1.87 -2.24
N LEU A 65 3.36 3.03 -2.73
CA LEU A 65 3.90 4.34 -2.32
C LEU A 65 3.75 4.55 -0.82
N VAL A 66 2.54 4.40 -0.28
CA VAL A 66 2.29 4.58 1.16
C VAL A 66 3.02 3.52 2.00
N ALA A 67 3.05 2.27 1.53
CA ALA A 67 3.82 1.21 2.19
C ALA A 67 5.32 1.54 2.26
N GLY A 68 5.88 2.10 1.19
CA GLY A 68 7.26 2.58 1.14
C GLY A 68 7.51 3.74 2.11
N GLU A 69 6.57 4.68 2.22
CA GLU A 69 6.67 5.79 3.19
C GLU A 69 6.68 5.30 4.64
N ILE A 70 5.82 4.31 4.97
CA ILE A 70 5.77 3.68 6.29
C ILE A 70 7.09 2.96 6.60
N ALA A 71 7.59 2.16 5.66
CA ALA A 71 8.84 1.44 5.82
C ALA A 71 10.03 2.40 6.02
N LEU A 72 10.05 3.50 5.27
CA LEU A 72 11.06 4.55 5.41
C LEU A 72 10.97 5.25 6.78
N LEU A 73 9.76 5.58 7.25
CA LEU A 73 9.55 6.18 8.55
C LEU A 73 10.01 5.22 9.67
N ALA A 74 9.65 3.94 9.59
CA ALA A 74 10.08 2.91 10.52
C ALA A 74 11.62 2.81 10.58
N ALA A 75 12.28 2.82 9.43
CA ALA A 75 13.75 2.77 9.36
C ALA A 75 14.39 4.01 10.00
N ARG A 76 13.82 5.21 9.80
CA ARG A 76 14.32 6.45 10.42
C ARG A 76 14.16 6.43 11.94
N ILE A 77 13.01 5.96 12.44
CA ILE A 77 12.76 5.80 13.88
C ILE A 77 13.78 4.82 14.48
N LYS A 78 13.92 3.64 13.89
CA LYS A 78 14.86 2.59 14.34
C LYS A 78 16.33 3.03 14.31
N SER A 79 16.69 3.89 13.37
CA SER A 79 18.04 4.44 13.25
C SER A 79 18.31 5.59 14.22
N GLY A 80 17.27 6.11 14.91
CA GLY A 80 17.37 7.34 15.70
C GLY A 80 17.60 8.59 14.85
N ALA A 81 17.36 8.52 13.54
CA ALA A 81 17.56 9.63 12.59
C ALA A 81 16.42 10.66 12.60
N MET A 82 15.46 10.52 13.53
CA MET A 82 14.27 11.33 13.63
C MET A 82 13.91 11.57 15.09
N VAL A 83 13.49 12.79 15.43
CA VAL A 83 13.06 13.11 16.79
C VAL A 83 11.68 12.52 17.09
N PRO A 84 11.41 12.05 18.33
CA PRO A 84 10.15 11.40 18.67
C PRO A 84 8.90 12.22 18.35
N SER A 85 8.93 13.53 18.61
CA SER A 85 7.80 14.43 18.34
C SER A 85 7.47 14.51 16.85
N ASP A 86 8.48 14.56 15.98
CA ASP A 86 8.29 14.61 14.53
C ASP A 86 7.83 13.24 14.00
N ALA A 87 8.35 12.16 14.59
CA ALA A 87 7.90 10.81 14.28
C ALA A 87 6.40 10.63 14.58
N HIS A 88 5.91 11.09 15.74
CA HIS A 88 4.47 11.05 16.06
C HIS A 88 3.63 11.85 15.05
N ILE A 89 4.10 13.02 14.60
CA ILE A 89 3.41 13.83 13.58
C ILE A 89 3.36 13.07 12.24
N ALA A 90 4.47 12.46 11.83
CA ALA A 90 4.55 11.68 10.60
C ALA A 90 3.68 10.42 10.65
N VAL A 91 3.68 9.68 11.76
CA VAL A 91 2.80 8.52 11.98
C VAL A 91 1.33 8.94 11.88
N LYS A 92 0.94 10.04 12.53
CA LYS A 92 -0.43 10.55 12.45
C LYS A 92 -0.84 10.91 11.02
N LYS A 93 0.04 11.55 10.24
CA LYS A 93 -0.20 11.86 8.82
C LYS A 93 -0.34 10.60 7.98
N LEU A 94 0.56 9.62 8.14
CA LEU A 94 0.47 8.35 7.42
C LEU A 94 -0.80 7.58 7.78
N ARG A 95 -1.22 7.61 9.05
CA ARG A 95 -2.48 6.99 9.48
C ARG A 95 -3.68 7.59 8.76
N ASP A 96 -3.70 8.91 8.58
CA ASP A 96 -4.72 9.62 7.83
C ASP A 96 -4.66 9.26 6.34
N GLN A 97 -3.47 9.30 5.74
CA GLN A 97 -3.25 8.87 4.35
C GLN A 97 -3.71 7.43 4.10
N VAL A 98 -3.46 6.49 5.01
CA VAL A 98 -3.91 5.10 4.91
C VAL A 98 -5.43 5.00 5.00
N ARG A 99 -6.09 5.80 5.85
CA ARG A 99 -7.56 5.83 5.95
C ARG A 99 -8.21 6.36 4.68
N GLU A 100 -7.59 7.36 4.06
CA GLU A 100 -8.05 7.96 2.80
C GLU A 100 -7.51 7.23 1.55
N LEU A 101 -6.61 6.26 1.75
CA LEU A 101 -5.96 5.55 0.66
C LEU A 101 -6.99 4.70 -0.09
N ASN A 102 -7.21 5.11 -1.32
CA ASN A 102 -7.91 4.31 -2.31
C ASN A 102 -6.86 3.56 -3.13
N GLY A 103 -6.40 2.43 -2.60
CA GLY A 103 -5.37 1.60 -3.18
C GLY A 103 -5.73 0.12 -3.15
N VAL A 104 -5.06 -0.67 -3.99
CA VAL A 104 -5.26 -2.12 -4.07
C VAL A 104 -4.08 -2.80 -3.39
N GLY A 105 -4.38 -3.58 -2.35
CA GLY A 105 -3.39 -4.30 -1.54
C GLY A 105 -3.97 -4.65 -0.18
N ASP A 106 -3.12 -5.13 0.72
CA ASP A 106 -3.52 -5.45 2.10
C ASP A 106 -3.62 -4.18 2.95
N LEU A 107 -4.77 -3.50 2.86
CA LEU A 107 -5.04 -2.28 3.61
C LEU A 107 -5.03 -2.50 5.13
N ALA A 108 -5.37 -3.70 5.59
CA ALA A 108 -5.36 -4.05 7.01
C ALA A 108 -3.92 -4.18 7.53
N ALA A 109 -3.04 -4.83 6.76
CA ALA A 109 -1.62 -4.88 7.06
C ALA A 109 -0.96 -3.50 7.01
N LEU A 110 -1.37 -2.63 6.08
CA LEU A 110 -0.87 -1.26 5.98
C LEU A 110 -1.25 -0.42 7.20
N ALA A 111 -2.52 -0.48 7.62
CA ALA A 111 -3.00 0.18 8.83
C ALA A 111 -2.27 -0.33 10.07
N SER A 112 -2.14 -1.65 10.20
CA SER A 112 -1.41 -2.28 11.30
C SER A 112 0.06 -1.83 11.31
N SER A 113 0.71 -1.75 10.15
CA SER A 113 2.11 -1.32 10.03
C SER A 113 2.33 0.11 10.53
N VAL A 114 1.38 1.02 10.27
CA VAL A 114 1.42 2.39 10.81
C VAL A 114 1.26 2.38 12.33
N GLU A 115 0.32 1.60 12.87
CA GLU A 115 0.08 1.53 14.32
C GLU A 115 1.29 0.94 15.07
N GLN A 116 2.03 0.02 14.43
CA GLN A 116 3.29 -0.52 14.97
C GLN A 116 4.43 0.53 15.05
N LEU A 117 4.30 1.68 14.39
CA LEU A 117 5.29 2.76 14.49
C LEU A 117 5.21 3.52 15.82
N GLU A 118 4.02 3.65 16.40
CA GLU A 118 3.83 4.34 17.69
C GLU A 118 4.70 3.74 18.81
N PRO A 119 4.66 2.41 19.08
CA PRO A 119 5.50 1.81 20.12
C PRO A 119 7.00 1.81 19.78
N LEU A 120 7.38 1.83 18.49
CA LEU A 120 8.79 1.96 18.10
C LEU A 120 9.39 3.32 18.49
N ILE A 121 8.56 4.37 18.52
CA ILE A 121 8.98 5.71 18.96
C ILE A 121 9.22 5.72 20.47
N GLU A 122 8.33 5.06 21.24
CA GLU A 122 8.44 4.98 22.70
C GLU A 122 9.61 4.12 23.17
N GLY A 123 9.88 3.00 22.49
CA GLY A 123 11.00 2.10 22.81
C GLY A 123 12.40 2.67 22.58
N HIS A 124 12.52 3.75 21.80
CA HIS A 124 13.79 4.48 21.60
C HIS A 124 14.04 5.55 22.67
N ARG A 125 13.16 5.66 23.68
CA ARG A 125 13.24 6.68 24.74
C ARG A 125 14.10 6.27 25.94
N GLU A 126 14.71 5.09 25.91
CA GLU A 126 15.56 4.52 26.96
C GLU A 126 17.06 4.59 26.65
#